data_AF-A0A9L0T169-F1
#
_entry.id   AF-A0A9L0T169-F1
#
_cell.length_a   1.000
_cell.length_b   1.000
_cell.length_c   1.000
_cell.angle_alpha   90.00
_cell.angle_beta   90.00
_cell.angle_gamma   90.00
#
_symmetry.space_group_name_H-M   'P 1'
#
loop_
_entity.id
_entity.type
_entity.pdbx_description
1 polymer ?
#
loop_
_entity_poly.entity_id
_entity_poly.type
_entity_poly.pdbx_seq_one_letter_code
_entity_poly.pdbx_strand_id
1 'polypeptide(L)'
;MLMTACDLGAVTKPWEISRQVAELVTSEFFEQGDRERSELKLTPSAIFDRNRKDELPRLQLEWIDSICMPLYQCYRWSEQLKNLNGKEEREQQRHTEKKETERERGQRRGTRAECFWL
;
A
#
# COMPACT_ATOMS: atom_id res chain seq x y z
N MET A 1 -3.51 -6.85 2.78
CA MET A 1 -3.63 -5.38 2.93
C MET A 1 -4.05 -4.65 1.66
N LEU A 2 -3.83 -5.19 0.44
CA LEU A 2 -4.25 -4.50 -0.79
C LEU A 2 -5.76 -4.28 -0.90
N MET A 3 -6.58 -5.28 -0.56
CA MET A 3 -8.05 -5.14 -0.60
C MET A 3 -8.55 -3.97 0.26
N THR A 4 -8.07 -3.85 1.50
CA THR A 4 -8.40 -2.74 2.41
C THR A 4 -7.89 -1.39 1.88
N ALA A 5 -6.71 -1.36 1.28
CA ALA A 5 -6.17 -0.14 0.68
C ALA A 5 -6.99 0.32 -0.53
N CYS A 6 -7.56 -0.61 -1.30
CA CYS A 6 -8.48 -0.31 -2.39
C CYS A 6 -9.84 0.19 -1.88
N ASP A 7 -10.36 -0.44 -0.83
CA ASP A 7 -11.65 -0.08 -0.22
C ASP A 7 -11.63 1.35 0.34
N LEU A 8 -10.56 1.73 1.04
CA LEU A 8 -10.36 3.08 1.56
C LEU A 8 -9.80 4.06 0.51
N GLY A 9 -9.67 3.64 -0.76
CA GLY A 9 -8.98 4.36 -1.82
C GLY A 9 -9.50 5.78 -2.09
N ALA A 10 -10.77 6.05 -1.77
CA ALA A 10 -11.39 7.36 -1.91
C ALA A 10 -10.65 8.48 -1.12
N VAL A 11 -10.03 8.14 0.01
CA VAL A 11 -9.29 9.10 0.84
C VAL A 11 -7.99 9.60 0.19
N THR A 12 -7.49 8.87 -0.80
CA THR A 12 -6.26 9.20 -1.53
C THR A 12 -6.50 10.00 -2.82
N LYS A 13 -7.77 10.24 -3.17
CA LYS A 13 -8.14 11.01 -4.35
C LYS A 13 -7.98 12.51 -4.10
N PRO A 14 -7.91 13.34 -5.17
CA PRO A 14 -7.97 14.79 -5.04
C PRO A 14 -9.15 15.23 -4.17
N TRP A 15 -8.96 16.35 -3.46
CA TRP A 15 -9.87 16.85 -2.44
C TRP A 15 -11.33 16.88 -2.89
N GLU A 16 -11.59 17.36 -4.11
CA GLU A 16 -12.93 17.51 -4.67
C GLU A 16 -13.67 16.18 -4.76
N ILE A 17 -12.95 15.11 -5.10
CA ILE A 17 -13.51 13.75 -5.21
C ILE A 17 -13.65 13.15 -3.81
N SER A 18 -12.60 13.25 -2.99
CA SER A 18 -12.60 12.70 -1.64
C SER A 18 -13.73 13.30 -0.79
N ARG A 19 -13.96 14.61 -0.90
CA ARG A 19 -15.05 15.31 -0.22
C ARG A 19 -16.43 14.79 -0.63
N GLN A 20 -16.68 14.59 -1.93
CA GLN A 20 -17.96 14.06 -2.40
C GLN A 20 -18.23 12.66 -1.82
N VAL A 21 -17.23 11.79 -1.78
CA VAL A 21 -17.38 10.46 -1.19
C VAL A 21 -17.62 10.56 0.32
N ALA A 22 -16.90 11.45 1.02
CA ALA A 22 -17.10 11.67 2.46
C ALA A 22 -18.53 12.19 2.77
N GLU A 23 -19.08 13.06 1.94
CA GLU A 23 -20.47 13.54 2.05
C GLU A 23 -21.48 12.41 1.89
N LEU A 24 -21.29 11.51 0.91
CA LEU A 24 -22.15 10.35 0.70
C LEU A 24 -22.13 9.37 1.88
N VAL A 25 -20.92 9.01 2.35
CA VAL A 25 -20.73 8.11 3.50
C VAL A 25 -21.35 8.73 4.76
N THR A 26 -21.15 10.03 4.97
CA THR A 26 -21.74 10.74 6.11
C THR A 26 -23.27 10.75 6.03
N SER A 27 -23.85 10.90 4.83
CA SER A 27 -25.31 10.82 4.66
C SER A 27 -25.84 9.46 5.08
N GLU A 28 -25.18 8.37 4.66
CA GLU A 28 -25.55 7.01 5.06
C GLU A 28 -25.42 6.81 6.58
N PHE A 29 -24.36 7.33 7.19
CA PHE A 29 -24.17 7.29 8.64
C PHE A 29 -25.29 8.00 9.40
N PHE A 30 -25.75 9.14 8.91
CA PHE A 30 -26.87 9.85 9.52
C PHE A 30 -28.19 9.10 9.37
N GLU A 31 -28.45 8.50 8.21
CA GLU A 31 -29.63 7.65 8.01
C GLU A 31 -29.61 6.42 8.92
N GLN A 32 -28.44 5.84 9.17
CA GLN A 32 -28.28 4.79 10.16
C GLN A 32 -28.56 5.30 11.57
N GLY A 33 -27.96 6.42 11.98
CA GLY A 33 -28.15 7.00 13.31
C GLY A 33 -29.61 7.40 13.60
N ASP A 34 -30.34 7.84 12.57
CA ASP A 34 -31.77 8.12 12.68
C ASP A 34 -32.59 6.85 12.90
N ARG A 35 -32.25 5.74 12.23
CA ARG A 35 -32.87 4.42 12.46
C ARG A 35 -32.57 3.90 13.87
N GLU A 36 -31.31 3.99 14.32
CA GLU A 36 -30.93 3.63 15.69
C GLU A 36 -31.75 4.42 16.73
N ARG A 37 -31.98 5.72 16.50
CA ARG A 37 -32.78 6.57 17.40
C ARG A 37 -34.27 6.24 17.34
N SER A 38 -34.82 6.10 16.14
CA SER A 38 -36.27 5.98 15.94
C SER A 38 -36.81 4.58 16.20
N GLU A 39 -36.12 3.56 15.70
CA GLU A 39 -36.53 2.16 15.76
C GLU A 39 -36.03 1.46 17.03
N LEU A 40 -34.74 1.65 17.37
CA LEU A 40 -34.09 0.96 18.48
C LEU A 40 -34.08 1.76 19.79
N LYS A 41 -34.49 3.04 19.75
CA LYS A 41 -34.45 3.99 20.88
C LYS A 41 -33.05 4.13 21.50
N LEU A 42 -32.01 3.95 20.70
CA LEU A 42 -30.62 4.12 21.10
C LEU A 42 -30.14 5.55 20.86
N THR A 43 -29.10 5.95 21.58
CA THR A 43 -28.38 7.19 21.28
C THR A 43 -27.29 6.87 20.25
N PRO A 44 -27.37 7.41 19.02
CA PRO A 44 -26.37 7.15 18.00
C PRO A 44 -25.01 7.74 18.43
N SER A 45 -23.93 7.12 17.96
CA SER A 45 -22.58 7.64 18.23
C SER A 45 -22.33 8.95 17.47
N ALA A 46 -21.27 9.69 17.84
CA ALA A 46 -20.98 11.02 17.29
C ALA A 46 -20.91 11.05 15.75
N ILE A 47 -20.35 10.00 15.13
CA ILE A 47 -20.20 9.91 13.67
C ILE A 47 -21.53 9.65 12.95
N PHE A 48 -22.52 9.07 13.66
CA PHE A 48 -23.86 8.78 13.14
C PHE A 48 -24.90 9.84 13.54
N ASP A 49 -24.57 10.79 14.41
CA ASP A 49 -25.52 11.81 14.88
C ASP A 49 -25.44 13.10 14.05
N ARG A 50 -26.46 13.35 13.22
CA ARG A 50 -26.59 14.57 12.41
C ARG A 50 -26.59 15.87 13.24
N ASN A 51 -26.95 15.81 14.52
CA ASN A 51 -26.94 16.97 15.41
C ASN A 51 -25.53 17.37 15.84
N ARG A 52 -24.53 16.48 15.63
CA ARG A 52 -23.11 16.68 15.97
C ARG A 52 -22.23 16.78 14.73
N LYS A 53 -22.81 17.23 13.62
CA LYS A 53 -22.13 17.32 12.31
C LYS A 53 -20.90 18.24 12.32
N ASP A 54 -20.83 19.17 13.25
CA ASP A 54 -19.70 20.08 13.48
C ASP A 54 -18.45 19.34 13.99
N GLU A 55 -18.61 18.16 14.59
CA GLU A 55 -17.49 17.32 15.02
C GLU A 55 -16.91 16.46 13.89
N LEU A 56 -17.62 16.30 12.77
CA LEU A 56 -17.21 15.43 11.67
C LEU A 56 -15.83 15.73 11.09
N PRO A 57 -15.42 17.00 10.86
CA PRO A 57 -14.07 17.28 10.35
C PRO A 57 -12.98 16.72 11.27
N ARG A 58 -13.17 16.84 12.59
CA ARG A 58 -12.23 16.28 13.58
C ARG A 58 -12.21 14.76 13.54
N LEU A 59 -13.39 14.12 13.49
CA LEU A 59 -13.53 12.67 13.42
C LEU A 59 -12.91 12.09 12.14
N GLN A 60 -13.05 12.77 11.01
CA GLN A 60 -12.44 12.37 9.74
C GLN A 60 -10.91 12.47 9.78
N LEU A 61 -10.36 13.55 10.36
CA LEU A 61 -8.90 13.68 10.54
C LEU A 61 -8.35 12.57 11.45
N GLU A 62 -9.01 12.31 12.58
CA GLU A 62 -8.62 11.25 13.52
C GLU A 62 -8.67 9.87 12.86
N TRP A 63 -9.68 9.60 12.03
CA TRP A 63 -9.78 8.36 11.25
C TRP A 63 -8.66 8.23 10.20
N ILE A 64 -8.33 9.31 9.49
CA ILE A 64 -7.23 9.32 8.53
C ILE A 64 -5.90 9.01 9.22
N ASP A 65 -5.62 9.67 10.34
CA ASP A 65 -4.36 9.52 11.06
C ASP A 65 -4.22 8.14 11.71
N SER A 66 -5.31 7.57 12.24
CA SER A 66 -5.29 6.30 12.96
C SER A 66 -5.43 5.07 12.06
N ILE A 67 -6.16 5.17 10.94
CA ILE A 67 -6.48 4.01 10.08
C ILE A 67 -5.79 4.12 8.72
N CYS A 68 -6.01 5.21 7.99
CA CYS A 68 -5.55 5.33 6.61
C CYS A 68 -4.03 5.48 6.54
N MET A 69 -3.45 6.33 7.40
CA MET A 69 -2.03 6.64 7.36
C MET A 69 -1.16 5.40 7.59
N PRO A 70 -1.38 4.58 8.64
CA PRO A 70 -0.60 3.35 8.82
C PRO A 70 -0.82 2.34 7.70
N LEU A 71 -2.05 2.21 7.18
CA LEU A 71 -2.36 1.29 6.08
C LEU A 71 -1.54 1.60 4.82
N TYR A 72 -1.54 2.86 4.37
CA TYR A 72 -0.82 3.26 3.16
C TYR A 72 0.69 3.33 3.37
N GLN A 73 1.17 3.63 4.57
CA GLN A 73 2.60 3.53 4.89
C GLN A 73 3.10 2.07 4.79
N CYS A 74 2.38 1.13 5.42
CA CYS A 74 2.68 -0.30 5.32
C CYS A 74 2.68 -0.80 3.88
N TYR A 75 1.70 -0.39 3.07
CA TYR A 75 1.65 -0.76 1.67
C TYR A 75 2.86 -0.24 0.88
N ARG A 76 3.22 1.04 1.06
CA ARG A 76 4.40 1.63 0.41
C ARG A 76 5.71 0.93 0.78
N TRP A 77 5.92 0.62 2.07
CA TRP A 77 7.10 -0.13 2.50
C TRP A 77 7.16 -1.53 1.88
N SER A 78 6.03 -2.22 1.80
CA SER A 78 5.97 -3.57 1.20
C SER A 78 6.38 -3.57 -0.27
N GLU A 79 5.95 -2.57 -1.05
CA GLU A 79 6.33 -2.42 -2.45
C GLU A 79 7.81 -2.02 -2.60
N GLN A 80 8.30 -1.15 -1.72
CA GLN A 80 9.70 -0.74 -1.72
C GLN A 80 10.65 -1.92 -1.42
N LEU A 81 10.30 -2.77 -0.45
CA LEU A 81 11.09 -3.96 -0.12
C LEU A 81 11.11 -4.98 -1.26
N LYS A 82 9.97 -5.24 -1.91
CA LYS A 82 9.93 -6.10 -3.12
C LYS A 82 10.86 -5.59 -4.21
N ASN A 83 10.87 -4.28 -4.43
CA ASN A 83 11.73 -3.65 -5.43
C ASN A 83 13.22 -3.76 -5.08
N LEU A 84 13.58 -3.67 -3.79
CA LEU A 84 14.96 -3.84 -3.33
C LEU A 84 15.43 -5.29 -3.47
N ASN A 85 14.65 -6.25 -3.00
CA ASN A 85 14.98 -7.67 -3.11
C ASN A 85 15.15 -8.09 -4.58
N GLY A 86 14.25 -7.64 -5.46
CA GLY A 86 14.37 -7.92 -6.88
C GLY A 86 15.56 -7.23 -7.56
N LYS A 87 16.10 -6.15 -7.00
CA LYS A 87 17.37 -5.55 -7.50
C LYS A 87 18.56 -6.39 -7.07
N GLU A 88 18.58 -6.83 -5.81
CA GLU A 88 19.66 -7.65 -5.26
C GLU A 88 19.77 -9.00 -5.99
N GLU A 89 18.65 -9.67 -6.24
CA GLU A 89 18.61 -10.92 -7.02
C GLU A 89 19.20 -10.75 -8.43
N ARG A 90 18.84 -9.65 -9.11
CA ARG A 90 19.37 -9.31 -10.44
C ARG A 90 20.87 -9.01 -10.42
N GLU A 91 21.37 -8.43 -9.34
CA GLU A 91 22.81 -8.16 -9.17
C GLU A 91 23.58 -9.46 -8.91
N GLN A 92 23.06 -10.35 -8.06
CA GLN A 92 23.64 -11.66 -7.78
C GLN A 92 23.72 -12.54 -9.04
N GLN A 93 22.67 -12.57 -9.87
CA GLN A 93 22.69 -13.25 -11.16
C GLN A 93 23.81 -12.72 -12.06
N ARG A 94 23.91 -11.39 -12.20
CA ARG A 94 24.94 -10.73 -13.00
C ARG A 94 26.36 -11.04 -12.51
N HIS A 95 26.56 -11.15 -11.20
CA HIS A 95 27.84 -11.55 -10.61
C HIS A 95 28.17 -13.02 -10.88
N THR A 96 27.16 -13.90 -10.88
CA THR A 96 27.33 -15.34 -11.14
C THR A 96 27.69 -15.58 -12.60
N GLU A 97 26.97 -14.94 -13.54
CA GLU A 97 27.25 -14.99 -14.98
C GLU A 97 28.67 -14.50 -15.33
N LYS A 98 29.12 -13.40 -14.69
CA LYS A 98 30.49 -12.89 -14.87
C LYS A 98 31.53 -13.91 -14.40
N LYS A 99 31.32 -14.56 -13.25
CA LYS A 99 32.24 -15.59 -12.73
C LYS A 99 32.30 -16.82 -13.64
N GLU A 100 31.17 -17.27 -14.19
CA GLU A 100 31.14 -18.37 -15.16
C GLU A 100 31.86 -18.00 -16.45
N THR A 101 31.61 -16.81 -16.99
CA THR A 101 32.28 -16.30 -18.19
C THR A 101 33.80 -16.22 -18.00
N GLU A 102 34.27 -15.77 -16.83
CA GLU A 102 35.70 -15.76 -16.49
C GLU A 102 36.29 -17.16 -16.36
N ARG A 103 35.57 -18.11 -15.74
CA ARG A 103 35.99 -19.52 -15.65
C ARG A 103 36.16 -20.13 -17.04
N GLU A 104 35.19 -19.93 -17.94
CA GLU A 104 35.28 -20.43 -19.31
C GLU A 104 36.44 -19.80 -20.10
N ARG A 105 36.70 -18.50 -19.92
CA ARG A 105 37.85 -17.82 -20.54
C ARG A 105 39.18 -18.34 -19.99
N GLY A 106 39.24 -18.64 -18.69
CA GLY A 106 40.40 -19.28 -18.06
C GLY A 106 40.64 -20.69 -18.61
N GLN A 107 39.59 -21.50 -18.73
CA GLN A 107 39.67 -22.87 -19.26
C GLN A 107 40.14 -22.88 -20.73
N ARG A 108 39.62 -21.97 -21.58
CA ARG A 108 40.05 -21.82 -22.98
C ARG A 108 41.49 -21.34 -23.13
N ARG A 109 42.00 -20.53 -22.20
CA ARG A 109 43.42 -20.14 -22.17
C ARG A 109 44.31 -21.30 -21.76
N GLY A 110 43.87 -22.15 -20.82
CA GLY A 110 44.57 -23.36 -20.40
C GLY A 110 44.69 -24.40 -21.53
N THR A 111 43.58 -24.73 -22.21
CA THR A 111 43.60 -25.71 -23.32
C THR A 111 44.38 -25.22 -24.54
N ARG A 112 44.40 -23.91 -24.81
CA ARG A 112 45.23 -23.33 -25.89
C ARG A 112 46.74 -23.41 -25.60
N ALA A 113 47.15 -23.44 -24.34
CA ALA A 113 48.55 -23.63 -23.96
C ALA A 113 49.02 -25.09 -24.14
N GLU A 114 48.11 -26.06 -24.04
CA GLU A 114 48.42 -27.49 -24.25
C GLU A 114 48.46 -27.89 -25.73
N CYS A 115 47.68 -27.25 -26.62
CA CYS A 115 47.73 -27.51 -28.07
C CYS A 115 49.01 -27.04 -28.78
N PHE A 116 49.94 -26.34 -28.11
CA PHE A 116 51.17 -25.82 -28.72
C PHE A 116 52.39 -26.75 -28.55
N TRP A 117 52.22 -27.90 -27.88
CA TRP A 117 53.26 -28.91 -27.62
C TRP A 117 53.10 -30.20 -28.44
N LEU A 118 52.25 -30.20 -29.48
CA LEU A 118 52.12 -31.22 -30.53
C LEU A 118 52.49 -30.59 -31.87
#